data_AF-A0A522D897-F1
#
_entry.id   AF-A0A522D897-F1
#
_cell.length_a   1.000
_cell.length_b   1.000
_cell.length_c   1.000
_cell.angle_alpha   90.00
_cell.angle_beta   90.00
_cell.angle_gamma   90.00
#
_symmetry.space_group_name_H-M   'P 1'
#
loop_
_entity.id
_entity.type
_entity.pdbx_description
1 polymer ?
#
loop_
_entity_poly.entity_id
_entity_poly.type
_entity_poly.pdbx_seq_one_letter_code
_entity_poly.pdbx_strand_id
1 'polypeptide(L)' 'MSLLERIPTLSDEEVVNLLANAQRLVEQGDEKQKAAALELLPLLKSQAEERHAERMERAKEKRAATRKATLRVQAA' A
#
# COMPACT_ATOMS: atom_id res chain seq x y z
N MET A 1 -21.56 -1.48 -8.02
CA MET A 1 -20.26 -1.79 -7.42
C MET A 1 -19.66 -0.48 -6.92
N SER A 2 -19.42 -0.36 -5.62
CA SER A 2 -18.84 0.85 -5.02
C SER A 2 -17.31 0.83 -5.09
N LEU A 3 -16.67 1.98 -4.89
CA LEU A 3 -15.21 2.03 -4.78
C LEU A 3 -14.70 1.26 -3.54
N LEU A 4 -15.46 1.25 -2.45
CA LEU A 4 -15.15 0.49 -1.23
C LEU A 4 -15.03 -1.01 -1.52
N GLU A 5 -15.95 -1.56 -2.31
CA GLU A 5 -15.94 -2.97 -2.74
C GLU A 5 -14.74 -3.31 -3.63
N ARG A 6 -14.20 -2.32 -4.35
CA ARG A 6 -13.10 -2.51 -5.30
C ARG A 6 -11.72 -2.33 -4.67
N ILE A 7 -11.61 -1.58 -3.57
CA ILE A 7 -10.31 -1.30 -2.92
C ILE A 7 -9.49 -2.58 -2.63
N PRO A 8 -10.07 -3.67 -2.10
CA PRO A 8 -9.31 -4.91 -1.85
C PRO A 8 -8.68 -5.53 -3.11
N THR A 9 -9.24 -5.27 -4.31
CA THR A 9 -8.75 -5.83 -5.56
C THR A 9 -7.77 -4.93 -6.30
N LEU A 10 -7.49 -3.72 -5.78
CA LEU A 10 -6.56 -2.79 -6.41
C LEU A 10 -5.12 -3.29 -6.28
N SER A 11 -4.27 -2.91 -7.22
CA SER A 11 -2.81 -3.06 -7.11
C SER A 11 -2.20 -2.09 -6.10
N ASP A 12 -0.95 -2.33 -5.69
CA ASP A 12 -0.24 -1.48 -4.72
C ASP A 12 -0.15 -0.03 -5.19
N GLU A 13 0.17 0.15 -6.47
CA GLU A 13 0.25 1.47 -7.10
C GLU A 13 -1.11 2.17 -7.12
N GLU A 14 -2.18 1.45 -7.46
CA GLU A 14 -3.54 2.00 -7.44
C GLU A 14 -3.96 2.43 -6.04
N VAL A 15 -3.67 1.65 -4.99
CA VAL A 15 -3.98 2.02 -3.61
C VAL A 15 -3.23 3.28 -3.19
N VAL A 16 -1.93 3.38 -3.49
CA VAL A 16 -1.12 4.57 -3.16
C VAL A 16 -1.63 5.81 -3.90
N ASN A 17 -1.88 5.68 -5.20
CA ASN A 17 -2.39 6.78 -6.02
C ASN A 17 -3.78 7.24 -5.54
N LEU A 18 -4.67 6.30 -5.24
CA LEU A 18 -6.02 6.60 -4.76
C LEU A 18 -5.98 7.24 -3.36
N LEU A 19 -5.10 6.78 -2.47
CA LEU A 19 -4.87 7.39 -1.15
C LEU A 19 -4.40 8.85 -1.28
N ALA A 20 -3.39 9.12 -2.11
CA ALA A 20 -2.87 10.47 -2.34
C ALA A 20 -3.95 11.41 -2.93
N ASN A 21 -4.76 10.89 -3.86
CA ASN A 21 -5.87 11.64 -4.43
C ASN A 21 -6.96 11.92 -3.40
N ALA A 22 -7.33 10.95 -2.57
CA ALA A 22 -8.30 11.13 -1.50
C ALA A 22 -7.81 12.20 -0.49
N GLN A 23 -6.54 12.19 -0.11
CA GLN A 23 -5.95 13.23 0.76
C GLN A 23 -6.07 14.62 0.14
N ARG A 24 -5.72 14.78 -1.14
CA ARG A 24 -5.85 16.05 -1.86
C ARG A 24 -7.29 16.53 -1.95
N LEU A 25 -8.26 15.62 -2.15
CA LEU A 25 -9.68 15.95 -2.20
C LEU A 25 -10.22 16.40 -0.83
N VAL A 26 -9.73 15.83 0.27
CA VAL A 26 -10.09 16.30 1.63
C VAL A 26 -9.64 17.74 1.85
N GLU A 27 -8.48 18.12 1.32
CA GLU A 27 -7.96 19.47 1.49
C GLU A 27 -8.64 20.48 0.56
N GLN A 28 -8.75 20.14 -0.74
CA GLN A 28 -9.01 21.12 -1.81
C GLN A 28 -10.33 20.88 -2.55
N GLY A 29 -11.03 19.77 -2.28
CA GLY A 29 -12.26 19.41 -2.98
C GLY A 29 -13.48 20.24 -2.57
N ASP A 30 -14.56 20.09 -3.33
CA ASP A 30 -15.89 20.56 -2.92
C ASP A 30 -16.45 19.69 -1.76
N GLU A 31 -17.56 20.11 -1.15
CA GLU A 31 -18.16 19.40 -0.01
C GLU A 31 -18.47 17.93 -0.30
N LYS A 32 -18.93 17.60 -1.51
CA LYS A 32 -19.26 16.23 -1.90
C LYS A 32 -18.00 15.39 -2.06
N GLN A 33 -16.98 15.96 -2.69
CA GLN A 33 -15.68 15.32 -2.87
C GLN A 33 -14.98 15.08 -1.53
N LYS A 34 -15.03 16.05 -0.61
CA LYS A 34 -14.49 15.91 0.75
C LYS A 34 -15.18 14.80 1.50
N ALA A 35 -16.52 14.76 1.48
CA ALA A 35 -17.29 13.72 2.16
C ALA A 35 -16.95 12.32 1.63
N ALA A 36 -16.94 12.14 0.30
CA ALA A 36 -16.58 10.87 -0.32
C ALA A 36 -15.12 10.46 -0.03
N ALA A 37 -14.18 11.40 -0.05
CA ALA A 37 -12.79 11.11 0.26
C ALA A 37 -12.60 10.70 1.73
N LEU A 38 -13.28 11.36 2.67
CA LEU A 38 -13.26 11.01 4.09
C LEU A 38 -13.79 9.59 4.36
N GLU A 39 -14.79 9.15 3.60
CA GLU A 39 -15.32 7.78 3.69
C GLU A 39 -14.29 6.73 3.23
N LEU A 40 -13.53 7.01 2.17
CA LEU A 40 -12.55 6.07 1.59
C LEU A 40 -11.23 5.99 2.36
N LEU A 41 -10.83 7.09 3.01
CA LEU A 41 -9.50 7.23 3.63
C LEU A 41 -9.15 6.12 4.64
N PRO A 42 -10.04 5.70 5.57
CA PRO A 42 -9.71 4.67 6.54
C PRO A 42 -9.29 3.34 5.86
N LEU A 43 -10.05 2.90 4.86
CA LEU A 43 -9.78 1.64 4.16
C LEU A 43 -8.51 1.72 3.31
N LEU A 44 -8.31 2.85 2.60
CA LEU A 44 -7.09 3.07 1.80
C LEU A 44 -5.82 3.09 2.65
N LYS A 45 -5.88 3.68 3.85
CA LYS A 45 -4.76 3.68 4.80
C LYS A 45 -4.43 2.27 5.30
N SER A 46 -5.44 1.51 5.75
CA SER A 46 -5.24 0.12 6.19
C SER A 46 -4.57 -0.72 5.10
N GLN A 47 -5.08 -0.64 3.87
CA GLN A 47 -4.53 -1.39 2.74
C GLN A 47 -3.11 -0.96 2.39
N ALA A 48 -2.82 0.34 2.40
CA ALA A 48 -1.46 0.84 2.14
C ALA A 48 -0.46 0.36 3.20
N GLU A 49 -0.86 0.35 4.47
CA GLU A 49 -0.05 -0.11 5.60
C GLU A 49 0.19 -1.63 5.55
N GLU A 50 -0.85 -2.43 5.34
CA GLU A 50 -0.77 -3.89 5.18
C GLU A 50 0.21 -4.26 4.06
N ARG A 51 0.04 -3.66 2.88
CA ARG A 51 0.91 -3.92 1.72
C ARG A 51 2.34 -3.47 1.96
N HIS A 52 2.54 -2.34 2.65
CA HIS A 52 3.87 -1.90 3.05
C HIS A 52 4.54 -2.93 3.97
N ALA A 53 3.82 -3.43 4.97
CA ALA A 53 4.33 -4.48 5.86
C ALA A 53 4.71 -5.74 5.08
N GLU A 54 3.86 -6.22 4.18
CA GLU A 54 4.14 -7.39 3.33
C GLU A 54 5.37 -7.20 2.43
N ARG A 55 5.55 -6.01 1.84
CA ARG A 55 6.74 -5.70 1.05
C ARG A 55 8.00 -5.73 1.92
N MET A 56 7.91 -5.20 3.14
CA MET A 56 9.04 -5.20 4.07
C MET A 56 9.41 -6.61 4.53
N GLU A 57 8.43 -7.47 4.81
CA GLU A 57 8.67 -8.88 5.14
C GLU A 57 9.30 -9.64 3.98
N ARG A 58 8.75 -9.53 2.76
CA ARG A 58 9.34 -10.14 1.56
C ARG A 58 10.78 -9.66 1.33
N ALA A 59 11.06 -8.38 1.59
CA ALA A 59 12.41 -7.84 1.46
C ALA A 59 13.36 -8.39 2.54
N LYS A 60 12.89 -8.61 3.77
CA LYS A 60 13.67 -9.26 4.84
C LYS A 60 14.04 -10.70 4.45
N GLU A 61 13.09 -11.47 3.95
CA GLU A 61 13.30 -12.85 3.50
C GLU A 61 14.32 -12.92 2.36
N LYS A 62 14.17 -12.09 1.33
CA LYS A 62 15.12 -12.01 0.22
C LYS A 62 16.53 -11.68 0.72
N ARG A 63 16.68 -10.68 1.59
CA ARG A 63 17.99 -10.32 2.18
C ARG A 63 18.59 -11.48 2.98
N ALA A 64 17.78 -12.21 3.74
CA ALA A 64 18.25 -13.38 4.49
C ALA A 64 18.72 -14.51 3.56
N ALA A 65 18.00 -14.77 2.47
CA ALA A 65 18.37 -15.76 1.46
C ALA A 65 19.69 -15.38 0.76
N THR A 66 19.83 -14.13 0.33
CA THR A 66 21.07 -13.65 -0.30
C THR A 66 22.26 -13.77 0.65
N ARG A 67 22.12 -13.37 1.92
CA ARG A 67 23.20 -13.53 2.92
C ARG A 67 23.64 -14.98 3.08
N LYS A 68 22.69 -15.92 3.17
CA LYS A 68 22.99 -17.36 3.26
C LYS A 68 23.72 -17.87 2.02
N ALA A 69 23.33 -17.42 0.82
CA ALA A 69 24.00 -17.80 -0.42
C ALA A 69 25.44 -17.26 -0.47
N THR A 70 25.65 -15.99 -0.13
CA THR A 70 27.00 -15.38 -0.08
C THR A 70 27.92 -16.12 0.89
N LEU A 71 27.44 -16.46 2.09
CA LEU A 71 28.23 -17.20 3.08
C LEU A 71 28.61 -18.61 2.59
N ARG A 72 27.71 -19.29 1.86
CA ARG A 72 28.02 -20.60 1.27
C ARG A 72 29.08 -20.52 0.17
N VAL A 73 29.03 -19.49 -0.67
CA VAL A 73 30.03 -19.26 -1.73
C VAL A 73 31.40 -18.94 -1.14
N GLN A 74 31.46 -18.19 -0.02
CA GLN A 74 32.73 -17.87 0.65
C GLN A 74 33.37 -19.04 1.40
N ALA A 75 32.59 -20.06 1.74
CA ALA A 75 33.06 -21.25 2.46
C ALA A 75 33.46 -22.42 1.55
N ALA A 76 33.29 -22.27 0.23
CA ALA A 76 33.65 -23.25 -0.80
C ALA A 76 34.97 -22.85 -1.48
#